data_AF-A0A959W9L0-F1
#
_entry.id   AF-A0A959W9L0-F1
#
_cell.length_a   1.000
_cell.length_b   1.000
_cell.length_c   1.000
_cell.angle_alpha   90.00
_cell.angle_beta   90.00
_cell.angle_gamma   90.00
#
_symmetry.space_group_name_H-M   'P 1'
#
loop_
_entity.id
_entity.type
_entity.pdbx_description
1 polymer ?
#
loop_
_entity_poly.entity_id
_entity_poly.type
_entity_poly.pdbx_seq_one_letter_code
_entity_poly.pdbx_strand_id
1 'polypeptide(L)'
;MPPRLRAPLIAFAASIGLIGVYLAFGGASYDPAKVADPCEQRASATDPNRPLFESIALSALDGAACDLGVTREELAIALTDEDSTQQFAEAHDISEDDIEDAVRAGLIRAVDDAAAAGRIDGLDETLLRQLAEHAPVGALIAALQAISDDDSVQGLLQQLSGLQDVKVPSLPSLDDLNNLLP
;
A
#
# COMPACT_ATOMS: atom_id res chain seq x y z
N MET A 1 2.47 55.22 3.28
CA MET A 1 2.33 54.06 2.37
C MET A 1 0.86 53.89 1.99
N PRO A 2 0.55 53.80 0.68
CA PRO A 2 -0.83 53.70 0.21
C PRO A 2 -1.48 52.40 0.74
N PRO A 3 -2.76 52.44 1.15
CA PRO A 3 -3.43 51.31 1.83
C PRO A 3 -3.48 50.03 0.99
N ARG A 4 -3.28 50.13 -0.34
CA ARG A 4 -3.24 49.00 -1.28
C ARG A 4 -2.01 48.10 -1.15
N LEU A 5 -0.91 48.58 -0.55
CA LEU A 5 0.31 47.77 -0.38
C LEU A 5 0.41 47.04 0.96
N ARG A 6 -0.52 47.27 1.89
CA ARG A 6 -0.43 46.66 3.24
C ARG A 6 -0.74 45.16 3.22
N ALA A 7 -1.79 44.77 2.50
CA ALA A 7 -2.18 43.36 2.37
C ALA A 7 -1.07 42.47 1.78
N PRO A 8 -0.43 42.82 0.63
CA PRO A 8 0.65 41.99 0.10
C PRO A 8 1.88 41.95 1.00
N LEU A 9 2.19 43.04 1.72
CA LEU A 9 3.31 43.06 2.67
C LEU A 9 3.06 42.16 3.89
N ILE A 10 1.83 42.14 4.41
CA ILE A 10 1.48 41.25 5.52
C ILE A 10 1.53 39.79 5.08
N ALA A 11 0.99 39.47 3.89
CA ALA A 11 1.07 38.12 3.34
C ALA A 11 2.52 37.68 3.15
N PHE A 12 3.37 38.53 2.59
CA PHE A 12 4.79 38.24 2.39
C PHE A 12 5.52 38.01 3.72
N ALA A 13 5.28 38.87 4.72
CA ALA A 13 5.86 38.71 6.05
C ALA A 13 5.37 37.42 6.73
N ALA A 14 4.10 37.07 6.58
CA ALA A 14 3.55 35.82 7.10
C ALA A 14 4.18 34.59 6.44
N SER A 15 4.36 34.59 5.11
CA SER A 15 5.05 33.51 4.38
C SER A 15 6.50 33.33 4.84
N ILE A 16 7.25 34.42 4.97
CA ILE A 16 8.63 34.37 5.49
C ILE A 16 8.64 33.86 6.94
N GLY A 17 7.71 34.33 7.77
CA GLY A 17 7.57 33.87 9.15
C GLY A 17 7.34 32.36 9.23
N LEU A 18 6.48 31.82 8.36
CA LEU A 18 6.18 30.39 8.32
C LEU A 18 7.40 29.56 7.89
N ILE A 19 8.17 30.02 6.90
CA ILE A 19 9.45 29.41 6.52
C ILE A 19 10.43 29.44 7.69
N GLY A 20 10.55 30.57 8.38
CA GLY A 20 11.42 30.70 9.55
C GLY A 20 11.06 29.73 10.68
N VAL A 21 9.76 29.56 10.97
CA VAL A 21 9.27 28.57 11.94
C VAL A 21 9.61 27.16 11.47
N TYR A 22 9.33 26.81 10.21
CA TYR A 22 9.66 25.49 9.67
C TYR A 22 11.16 25.15 9.82
N LEU A 23 12.04 26.09 9.49
CA LEU A 23 13.48 25.92 9.64
C LEU A 23 13.90 25.78 11.11
N ALA A 24 13.30 26.56 12.02
CA ALA A 24 13.56 26.49 13.46
C ALA A 24 13.15 25.15 14.08
N PHE A 25 12.12 24.50 13.52
CA PHE A 25 11.64 23.17 13.92
C PHE A 25 12.40 22.02 13.22
N GLY A 26 13.52 22.30 12.55
CA GLY A 26 14.35 21.26 11.92
C GLY A 26 13.88 20.89 10.51
N GLY A 27 13.08 21.71 9.85
CA GLY A 27 12.67 21.48 8.46
C GLY A 27 13.84 21.41 7.46
N ALA A 28 15.01 21.92 7.82
CA ALA A 28 16.23 21.82 7.01
C ALA A 28 17.13 20.62 7.37
N SER A 29 16.85 19.88 8.44
CA SER A 29 17.64 18.72 8.86
C SER A 29 17.08 17.40 8.32
N TYR A 30 16.42 17.45 7.15
CA TYR A 30 15.99 16.24 6.47
C TYR A 30 17.23 15.49 5.99
N ASP A 31 17.52 14.36 6.64
CA ASP A 31 18.46 13.36 6.17
C ASP A 31 17.63 12.30 5.44
N PRO A 32 17.83 12.08 4.12
CA PRO A 32 17.10 11.05 3.40
C PRO A 32 17.37 9.72 4.08
N ALA A 33 16.33 9.08 4.60
CA ALA A 33 16.45 7.74 5.15
C ALA A 33 17.09 6.86 4.08
N LYS A 34 18.13 6.11 4.45
CA LYS A 34 18.73 5.13 3.54
C LYS A 34 17.62 4.22 3.03
N VAL A 35 17.65 3.97 1.72
CA VAL A 35 16.75 3.01 1.08
C VAL A 35 16.86 1.70 1.85
N ALA A 36 15.72 1.25 2.35
CA ALA A 36 15.65 0.10 3.23
C ALA A 36 15.91 -1.18 2.42
N ASP A 37 16.52 -2.17 3.07
CA ASP A 37 16.71 -3.48 2.46
C ASP A 37 15.33 -4.12 2.21
N PRO A 38 15.01 -4.54 0.97
CA PRO A 38 13.75 -5.22 0.65
C PRO A 38 13.69 -6.64 1.22
N CYS A 39 14.83 -7.27 1.51
CA CYS A 39 14.91 -8.64 2.00
C CYS A 39 14.71 -8.76 3.53
N GLU A 40 14.84 -7.66 4.27
CA GLU A 40 14.59 -7.65 5.71
C GLU A 40 13.09 -7.55 6.02
N GLN A 41 12.58 -8.53 6.78
CA GLN A 41 11.18 -8.57 7.20
C GLN A 41 10.92 -7.48 8.24
N ARG A 42 10.05 -6.51 7.91
CA ARG A 42 9.77 -5.36 8.77
C ARG A 42 8.48 -5.55 9.55
N ALA A 43 8.53 -5.25 10.85
CA ALA A 43 7.35 -5.24 11.72
C ALA A 43 6.24 -4.29 11.23
N SER A 44 6.58 -3.27 10.44
CA SER A 44 5.60 -2.33 9.85
C SER A 44 4.77 -2.92 8.71
N ALA A 45 5.30 -3.92 7.98
CA ALA A 45 4.53 -4.66 6.98
C ALA A 45 3.45 -5.51 7.67
N THR A 46 3.74 -5.94 8.90
CA THR A 46 2.88 -6.77 9.74
C THR A 46 2.06 -5.96 10.77
N ASP A 47 2.01 -4.62 10.64
CA ASP A 47 1.31 -3.77 11.60
C ASP A 47 -0.20 -4.10 11.62
N PRO A 48 -0.76 -4.52 12.77
CA PRO A 48 -2.17 -4.86 12.87
C PRO A 48 -3.11 -3.66 12.62
N ASN A 49 -2.62 -2.43 12.73
CA ASN A 49 -3.41 -1.22 12.49
C ASN A 49 -3.46 -0.81 11.01
N ARG A 50 -2.62 -1.39 10.15
CA ARG A 50 -2.62 -1.14 8.71
C ARG A 50 -3.72 -1.97 8.03
N PRO A 51 -4.37 -1.48 6.96
CA PRO A 51 -5.27 -2.30 6.15
C PRO A 51 -4.55 -3.54 5.59
N LEU A 52 -5.22 -4.70 5.61
CA LEU A 52 -4.64 -5.98 5.15
C LEU A 52 -4.10 -5.89 3.72
N PHE A 53 -4.85 -5.30 2.81
CA PHE A 53 -4.44 -5.16 1.41
C PHE A 53 -3.19 -4.31 1.24
N GLU A 54 -3.04 -3.23 2.02
CA GLU A 54 -1.84 -2.40 1.97
C GLU A 54 -0.62 -3.17 2.50
N SER A 55 -0.79 -3.93 3.58
CA SER A 55 0.27 -4.82 4.11
C SER A 55 0.71 -5.87 3.08
N ILE A 56 -0.25 -6.52 2.40
CA ILE A 56 0.03 -7.52 1.37
C ILE A 56 0.74 -6.88 0.17
N ALA A 57 0.24 -5.74 -0.33
CA ALA A 57 0.84 -5.06 -1.48
C ALA A 57 2.30 -4.65 -1.19
N LEU A 58 2.57 -4.13 0.01
CA LEU A 58 3.92 -3.73 0.40
C LEU A 58 4.85 -4.92 0.61
N SER A 59 4.38 -5.99 1.25
CA SER A 59 5.17 -7.22 1.41
C SER A 59 5.44 -7.88 0.05
N ALA A 60 4.49 -7.81 -0.89
CA ALA A 60 4.67 -8.36 -2.23
C ALA A 60 5.74 -7.59 -3.00
N LEU A 61 5.71 -6.26 -2.94
CA LEU A 61 6.74 -5.39 -3.50
C LEU A 61 8.11 -5.59 -2.87
N ASP A 62 8.19 -5.71 -1.54
CA ASP A 62 9.43 -6.03 -0.83
C ASP A 62 9.98 -7.41 -1.26
N GLY A 63 9.11 -8.42 -1.38
CA GLY A 63 9.49 -9.76 -1.82
C GLY A 63 10.00 -9.80 -3.26
N ALA A 64 9.32 -9.13 -4.18
CA ALA A 64 9.72 -9.05 -5.59
C ALA A 64 11.04 -8.27 -5.77
N ALA A 65 11.20 -7.15 -5.05
CA ALA A 65 12.44 -6.37 -5.07
C ALA A 65 13.61 -7.17 -4.48
N CYS A 66 13.36 -7.98 -3.46
CA CYS A 66 14.37 -8.88 -2.89
C CYS A 66 14.80 -9.97 -3.90
N ASP A 67 13.85 -10.55 -4.62
CA ASP A 67 14.13 -11.59 -5.63
C ASP A 67 14.96 -11.03 -6.81
N LEU A 68 14.62 -9.82 -7.27
CA LEU A 68 15.34 -9.12 -8.35
C LEU A 68 16.63 -8.43 -7.88
N GLY A 69 16.88 -8.34 -6.58
CA GLY A 69 18.05 -7.66 -6.02
C GLY A 69 18.07 -6.14 -6.22
N VAL A 70 16.90 -5.52 -6.38
CA VAL A 70 16.73 -4.08 -6.61
C VAL A 70 16.07 -3.39 -5.41
N THR A 71 15.97 -2.06 -5.43
CA THR A 71 15.24 -1.33 -4.39
C THR A 71 13.73 -1.37 -4.61
N ARG A 72 12.94 -1.31 -3.53
CA ARG A 72 11.47 -1.29 -3.63
C ARG A 72 10.96 -0.09 -4.43
N GLU A 73 11.58 1.07 -4.23
CA GLU A 73 11.21 2.31 -4.90
C GLU A 73 11.46 2.23 -6.41
N GLU A 74 12.57 1.63 -6.80
CA GLU A 74 12.92 1.41 -8.20
C GLU A 74 11.96 0.43 -8.87
N LEU A 75 11.65 -0.69 -8.21
CA LEU A 75 10.67 -1.65 -8.71
C LEU A 75 9.27 -1.05 -8.79
N ALA A 76 8.85 -0.27 -7.79
CA ALA A 76 7.54 0.39 -7.81
C ALA A 76 7.41 1.37 -8.99
N ILE A 77 8.50 2.06 -9.35
CA ILE A 77 8.53 2.93 -10.52
C ILE A 77 8.48 2.09 -11.80
N ALA A 78 9.25 1.00 -11.88
CA ALA A 78 9.27 0.13 -13.05
C ALA A 78 7.88 -0.44 -13.39
N LEU A 79 7.10 -0.82 -12.38
CA LEU A 79 5.77 -1.40 -12.55
C LEU A 79 4.64 -0.40 -12.86
N THR A 80 4.96 0.88 -13.09
CA THR A 80 3.94 1.92 -13.34
C THR A 80 3.25 1.75 -14.69
N ASP A 81 3.99 1.29 -15.70
CA ASP A 81 3.51 1.09 -17.07
C ASP A 81 4.46 0.16 -17.85
N GLU A 82 4.02 -0.29 -19.04
CA GLU A 82 4.77 -1.23 -19.89
C GLU A 82 6.11 -0.64 -20.36
N ASP A 83 6.15 0.65 -20.72
CA ASP A 83 7.39 1.31 -21.18
C ASP A 83 8.41 1.39 -20.04
N SER A 84 7.97 1.70 -18.82
CA SER A 84 8.80 1.73 -17.61
C SER A 84 9.32 0.34 -17.25
N THR A 85 8.49 -0.70 -17.41
CA THR A 85 8.88 -2.09 -17.15
C THR A 85 9.97 -2.55 -18.12
N GLN A 86 9.80 -2.25 -19.41
CA GLN A 86 10.77 -2.61 -20.45
C GLN A 86 12.11 -1.88 -20.26
N GLN A 87 12.09 -0.58 -19.94
CA GLN A 87 13.30 0.17 -19.62
C GLN A 87 14.04 -0.39 -18.39
N PHE A 88 13.30 -0.84 -17.38
CA PHE A 88 13.87 -1.47 -16.20
C PHE A 88 14.50 -2.83 -16.53
N ALA A 89 13.82 -3.65 -17.33
CA ALA A 89 14.33 -4.94 -17.81
C ALA A 89 15.66 -4.76 -18.55
N GLU A 90 15.72 -3.80 -19.48
CA GLU A 90 16.95 -3.47 -20.22
C GLU A 90 18.06 -2.93 -19.32
N ALA A 91 17.73 -2.07 -18.34
CA ALA A 91 18.71 -1.47 -17.43
C ALA A 91 19.37 -2.50 -16.50
N HIS A 92 18.64 -3.54 -16.12
CA HIS A 92 19.09 -4.58 -15.19
C HIS A 92 19.49 -5.90 -15.88
N ASP A 93 19.42 -5.97 -17.21
CA ASP A 93 19.75 -7.17 -18.01
C ASP A 93 18.94 -8.40 -17.58
N ILE A 94 17.64 -8.19 -17.31
CA ILE A 94 16.66 -9.21 -16.92
C ILE A 94 15.53 -9.25 -17.95
N SER A 95 14.81 -10.37 -18.03
CA SER A 95 13.65 -10.48 -18.91
C SER A 95 12.37 -9.98 -18.25
N GLU A 96 11.36 -9.61 -19.06
CA GLU A 96 10.01 -9.29 -18.54
C GLU A 96 9.38 -10.49 -17.82
N ASP A 97 9.71 -11.72 -18.25
CA ASP A 97 9.30 -12.96 -17.59
C ASP A 97 9.91 -13.08 -16.18
N ASP A 98 11.19 -12.71 -16.01
CA ASP A 98 11.83 -12.70 -14.68
C ASP A 98 11.17 -11.68 -13.73
N ILE A 99 10.72 -10.54 -14.27
CA ILE A 99 9.98 -9.54 -13.50
C ILE A 99 8.61 -10.11 -13.07
N GLU A 100 7.89 -10.78 -13.98
CA GLU A 100 6.61 -11.41 -13.63
C GLU A 100 6.79 -12.50 -12.57
N ASP A 101 7.81 -13.34 -12.70
CA ASP A 101 8.15 -14.39 -11.74
C ASP A 101 8.52 -13.82 -10.37
N ALA A 102 9.29 -12.73 -10.33
CA ALA A 102 9.61 -12.05 -9.08
C ALA A 102 8.37 -11.42 -8.42
N VAL A 103 7.48 -10.79 -9.20
CA VAL A 103 6.22 -10.24 -8.68
C VAL A 103 5.33 -11.36 -8.12
N ARG A 104 5.28 -12.51 -8.81
CA ARG A 104 4.58 -13.70 -8.34
C ARG A 104 5.16 -14.24 -7.04
N ALA A 105 6.48 -14.39 -6.97
CA ALA A 105 7.19 -14.84 -5.76
C ALA A 105 6.95 -13.87 -4.59
N GLY A 106 6.96 -12.56 -4.87
CA GLY A 106 6.61 -11.51 -3.92
C GLY A 106 5.19 -11.68 -3.37
N LEU A 107 4.20 -11.88 -4.24
CA LEU A 107 2.80 -12.08 -3.82
C LEU A 107 2.63 -13.32 -2.93
N ILE A 108 3.28 -14.44 -3.27
CA ILE A 108 3.27 -15.66 -2.45
C ILE A 108 3.85 -15.35 -1.06
N ARG A 109 5.01 -14.69 -1.01
CA ARG A 109 5.64 -14.27 0.24
C ARG A 109 4.72 -13.37 1.08
N ALA A 110 3.97 -12.47 0.44
CA ALA A 110 3.06 -11.58 1.14
C ALA A 110 1.89 -12.31 1.81
N VAL A 111 1.37 -13.36 1.17
CA VAL A 111 0.35 -14.23 1.77
C VAL A 111 0.94 -14.97 2.97
N ASP A 112 2.16 -15.50 2.83
CA ASP A 112 2.86 -16.22 3.89
C ASP A 112 3.15 -15.32 5.11
N ASP A 113 3.59 -14.09 4.86
CA ASP A 113 3.84 -13.07 5.89
C ASP A 113 2.55 -12.72 6.64
N ALA A 114 1.43 -12.56 5.93
CA ALA A 114 0.15 -12.24 6.53
C ALA A 114 -0.45 -13.43 7.31
N ALA A 115 -0.23 -14.67 6.87
CA ALA A 115 -0.59 -15.86 7.63
C ALA A 115 0.26 -16.00 8.90
N ALA A 116 1.58 -15.81 8.80
CA ALA A 116 2.50 -15.82 9.95
C ALA A 116 2.15 -14.74 10.99
N ALA A 117 1.57 -13.63 10.54
CA ALA A 117 1.06 -12.55 11.38
C ALA A 117 -0.28 -12.85 12.07
N GLY A 118 -0.93 -13.97 11.75
CA GLY A 118 -2.29 -14.26 12.20
C GLY A 118 -3.34 -13.31 11.62
N ARG A 119 -3.06 -12.71 10.46
CA ARG A 119 -3.95 -11.76 9.78
C ARG A 119 -4.92 -12.43 8.82
N ILE A 120 -4.66 -13.68 8.47
CA ILE A 120 -5.46 -14.50 7.58
C ILE A 120 -5.57 -15.90 8.19
N ASP A 121 -6.76 -16.50 8.17
CA ASP A 121 -6.99 -17.86 8.66
C ASP A 121 -6.53 -18.91 7.63
N GLY A 122 -6.12 -20.10 8.09
CA GLY A 122 -5.42 -21.08 7.25
C GLY A 122 -6.16 -21.60 6.00
N LEU A 123 -7.50 -21.50 5.95
CA LEU A 123 -8.27 -21.82 4.75
C LEU A 123 -8.12 -20.75 3.67
N ASP A 124 -8.07 -19.48 4.06
CA ASP A 124 -7.87 -18.36 3.16
C ASP A 124 -6.40 -18.30 2.69
N GLU A 125 -5.43 -18.64 3.54
CA GLU A 125 -4.02 -18.76 3.16
C GLU A 125 -3.83 -19.75 2.00
N THR A 126 -4.38 -20.95 2.12
CA THR A 126 -4.19 -22.01 1.11
C THR A 126 -4.78 -21.59 -0.24
N LEU A 127 -5.95 -20.96 -0.21
CA LEU A 127 -6.62 -20.46 -1.41
C LEU A 127 -5.86 -19.29 -2.04
N LEU A 128 -5.42 -18.32 -1.22
CA LEU A 128 -4.66 -17.15 -1.68
C LEU A 128 -3.29 -17.54 -2.22
N ARG A 129 -2.59 -18.48 -1.59
CA ARG A 129 -1.32 -19.03 -2.06
C ARG A 129 -1.50 -19.70 -3.42
N GLN A 130 -2.53 -20.53 -3.55
CA GLN A 130 -2.79 -21.23 -4.82
C GLN A 130 -3.19 -20.29 -5.95
N LEU A 131 -3.92 -19.22 -5.63
CA LEU A 131 -4.18 -18.13 -6.58
C LEU A 131 -2.90 -17.39 -6.95
N ALA A 132 -2.05 -17.04 -5.99
CA ALA A 132 -0.77 -16.38 -6.26
C ALA A 132 0.16 -17.25 -7.12
N GLU A 133 0.21 -18.56 -6.88
CA GLU A 133 1.02 -19.51 -7.64
C GLU A 133 0.54 -19.70 -9.08
N HIS A 134 -0.76 -19.67 -9.35
CA HIS A 134 -1.32 -20.11 -10.65
C HIS A 134 -2.04 -19.01 -11.44
N ALA A 135 -2.39 -17.88 -10.84
CA ALA A 135 -3.05 -16.79 -11.55
C ALA A 135 -2.02 -15.98 -12.36
N PRO A 136 -2.28 -15.67 -13.64
CA PRO A 136 -1.43 -14.77 -14.42
C PRO A 136 -1.44 -13.37 -13.79
N VAL A 137 -0.25 -12.77 -13.61
CA VAL A 137 -0.12 -11.48 -12.91
C VAL A 137 -0.84 -10.38 -13.69
N GLY A 138 -0.75 -10.41 -15.02
CA GLY A 138 -1.48 -9.48 -15.89
C GLY A 138 -3.01 -9.52 -15.71
N ALA A 139 -3.59 -10.68 -15.40
CA ALA A 139 -5.03 -10.79 -15.14
C ALA A 139 -5.43 -10.19 -13.79
N LEU A 140 -4.57 -10.32 -12.78
CA LEU A 140 -4.76 -9.69 -11.47
C LEU A 140 -4.67 -8.17 -11.57
N ILE A 141 -3.69 -7.66 -12.31
CA ILE A 141 -3.51 -6.22 -12.56
C ILE A 141 -4.71 -5.67 -13.35
N ALA A 142 -5.13 -6.33 -14.42
CA ALA A 142 -6.30 -5.92 -15.21
C ALA A 142 -7.59 -5.93 -14.40
N ALA A 143 -7.78 -6.91 -13.51
CA ALA A 143 -8.92 -6.95 -12.60
C ALA A 143 -8.87 -5.78 -11.59
N LEU A 144 -7.69 -5.47 -11.05
CA LEU A 144 -7.50 -4.37 -10.10
C LEU A 144 -7.73 -2.99 -10.76
N GLN A 145 -7.23 -2.81 -11.98
CA GLN A 145 -7.43 -1.62 -12.79
C GLN A 145 -8.90 -1.47 -13.18
N ALA A 146 -9.58 -2.55 -13.60
CA ALA A 146 -11.02 -2.51 -13.89
C ALA A 146 -11.86 -2.11 -12.67
N ILE A 147 -11.42 -2.45 -11.45
CA ILE A 147 -12.09 -2.03 -10.22
C ILE A 147 -11.75 -0.57 -9.86
N SER A 148 -10.54 -0.09 -10.21
CA SER A 148 -10.05 1.24 -9.85
C SER A 148 -10.43 2.34 -10.85
N ASP A 149 -10.60 2.01 -12.14
CA ASP A 149 -10.90 2.94 -13.23
C ASP A 149 -12.40 3.26 -13.34
N ASP A 150 -13.25 2.43 -12.75
CA ASP A 150 -14.69 2.51 -12.90
C ASP A 150 -15.36 3.21 -11.70
N ASP A 151 -16.44 3.95 -11.95
CA ASP A 151 -17.31 4.69 -11.02
C ASP A 151 -17.92 3.81 -9.89
N SER A 152 -17.52 2.54 -9.82
CA SER A 152 -18.00 1.50 -8.93
C SER A 152 -17.46 1.61 -7.51
N VAL A 153 -16.24 2.11 -7.28
CA VAL A 153 -15.75 2.34 -5.90
C VAL A 153 -16.54 3.46 -5.23
N GLN A 154 -16.83 4.53 -5.99
CA GLN A 154 -17.69 5.61 -5.52
C GLN A 154 -19.14 5.14 -5.38
N GLY A 155 -19.63 4.28 -6.28
CA GLY A 155 -20.92 3.60 -6.17
C GLY A 155 -21.05 2.71 -4.93
N LEU A 156 -20.02 1.92 -4.62
CA LEU A 156 -19.93 1.09 -3.41
C LEU A 156 -19.87 1.95 -2.14
N LEU A 157 -19.12 3.05 -2.16
CA LEU A 157 -19.07 4.01 -1.06
C LEU A 157 -20.41 4.74 -0.87
N GLN A 158 -21.13 5.06 -1.94
CA GLN A 158 -22.50 5.62 -1.89
C GLN A 158 -23.52 4.61 -1.39
N GLN A 159 -23.38 3.34 -1.76
CA GLN A 159 -24.24 2.28 -1.28
C GLN A 159 -23.98 1.98 0.21
N LEU A 160 -22.72 2.00 0.65
CA LEU A 160 -22.34 1.82 2.05
C LEU A 160 -22.67 3.03 2.93
N SER A 161 -22.55 4.26 2.42
CA SER A 161 -23.00 5.47 3.14
C SER A 161 -24.52 5.56 3.20
N GLY A 162 -25.25 5.03 2.20
CA GLY A 162 -26.70 4.82 2.29
C GLY A 162 -27.12 3.75 3.29
N LEU A 163 -26.21 2.84 3.67
CA LEU A 163 -26.43 1.81 4.69
C LEU A 163 -26.05 2.26 6.11
N GLN A 164 -25.46 3.46 6.31
CA GLN A 164 -25.20 4.00 7.65
C GLN A 164 -26.49 4.37 8.41
N ASP A 165 -27.63 4.46 7.71
CA ASP A 165 -28.96 4.60 8.30
C ASP A 165 -29.68 3.24 8.52
N VAL A 166 -29.05 2.13 8.13
CA VAL A 166 -29.59 0.79 8.43
C VAL A 166 -29.17 0.41 9.85
N LYS A 167 -30.16 0.43 10.75
CA LYS A 167 -30.10 -0.12 12.10
C LYS A 167 -29.71 -1.60 12.01
N VAL A 168 -28.42 -1.90 12.04
CA VAL A 168 -27.92 -3.26 12.20
C VAL A 168 -28.53 -3.84 13.48
N PRO A 169 -29.24 -4.97 13.43
CA PRO A 169 -29.68 -5.65 14.65
C PRO A 169 -28.43 -6.00 15.45
N SER A 170 -28.40 -5.55 16.70
CA SER A 170 -27.33 -5.86 17.64
C SER A 170 -27.15 -7.38 17.70
N LEU A 171 -26.02 -7.86 17.18
CA LEU A 171 -25.58 -9.23 17.45
C LEU A 171 -25.33 -9.35 18.97
N PRO A 172 -25.70 -10.47 19.60
CA PRO A 172 -25.38 -10.71 21.00
C PRO A 172 -23.88 -10.61 21.20
N SER A 173 -23.48 -9.97 22.31
CA SER A 173 -22.07 -9.78 22.64
C SER A 173 -21.40 -11.13 22.87
N LEU A 174 -20.09 -11.24 22.65
CA LEU A 174 -19.33 -12.47 22.89
C LEU A 174 -19.46 -12.95 24.34
N ASP A 175 -19.76 -12.04 25.28
CA ASP A 175 -20.06 -12.34 26.69
C ASP A 175 -21.39 -13.08 26.87
N ASP A 176 -22.38 -12.86 25.99
CA ASP A 176 -23.65 -13.59 25.99
C ASP A 176 -23.50 -15.02 25.45
N LEU A 177 -22.63 -15.21 24.45
CA LEU A 177 -22.35 -16.52 23.87
C LEU A 177 -21.55 -17.43 24.83
N ASN A 178 -20.67 -16.84 25.65
CA ASN A 178 -19.89 -17.59 26.63
C ASN A 178 -20.72 -18.07 27.83
N ASN A 179 -21.94 -17.55 28.02
CA ASN A 179 -22.90 -18.00 29.03
C ASN A 179 -23.92 -19.04 28.49
N LEU A 180 -23.83 -19.38 27.20
CA LEU A 180 -24.76 -20.29 26.51
C LEU A 180 -24.14 -21.66 26.15
N LEU A 181 -22.84 -21.85 26.38
CA LEU A 181 -22.23 -23.18 26.42
C LEU A 181 -22.08 -23.64 27.89
N PRO A 182 -22.62 -24.81 28.27
CA PRO A 182 -22.47 -25.36 29.61
C PRO A 182 -21.06 -25.86 29.91
#